data_AF-A0A924F6L3-F1
#
_entry.id   AF-A0A924F6L3-F1
#
_cell.length_a   1.000
_cell.length_b   1.000
_cell.length_c   1.000
_cell.angle_alpha   90.00
_cell.angle_beta   90.00
_cell.angle_gamma   90.00
#
_symmetry.space_group_name_H-M   'P 1'
#
loop_
_entity.id
_entity.type
_entity.pdbx_description
1 polymer ?
#
loop_
_entity_poly.entity_id
_entity_poly.type
_entity_poly.pdbx_seq_one_letter_code
_entity_poly.pdbx_strand_id
1 'polypeptide(L)'
;MKRRFLSLLILFSSFTAFGQISYEKDYSTALEQVRLRKTPLFIYITPDSKIPAASYTSGINLPEVVTFYNDNFISLRLPYASPETKVVMSKYQISRFPCYLFLDTNENLIFRAFNNNREAKFYLDLGKEVLQRLENKTSIFQYEQQYANGQQNKNFLKDYINLRRKTGTTNNATLIEQYVKLLTIGEFDNPDEILFILRAGPFVYGKAYSLAFSNNKLANETFMALPIQERIDINNVMSENTLNEAILRRNLPMAQQVSNFSRNINTDYREGERQSSWKMLVYYKAIRDTANYFRNATNYNDAYFMTVSVDSVKKAKAENQKNIDMIKSFKSAKPKVTNVTPPTGTEPRKMTTVISKTITISSNSNNVSNFLNTAAWDFYEFGTRNNNYLSKALLWSKRSIEMDPIPAYYDTLAHIFYRMGLYDEALLNQKKSIELSEKQPTLKSSVANLKSELNKMKERTL
;
A
#
# COMPACT_ATOMS: atom_id res chain seq x y z
N MET A 1 65.85 43.10 30.58
CA MET A 1 65.04 41.92 30.15
C MET A 1 63.56 42.29 30.19
N LYS A 2 62.90 42.42 29.04
CA LYS A 2 61.44 42.66 28.94
C LYS A 2 60.81 41.38 28.39
N ARG A 3 60.01 40.65 29.20
CA ARG A 3 59.22 39.50 28.72
C ARG A 3 57.79 39.97 28.47
N ARG A 4 57.37 39.93 27.20
CA ARG A 4 56.01 40.20 26.75
C ARG A 4 55.16 38.95 27.00
N PHE A 5 54.02 39.11 27.67
CA PHE A 5 52.95 38.11 27.70
C PHE A 5 52.19 38.18 26.37
N LEU A 6 52.07 37.04 25.68
CA LEU A 6 51.24 36.89 24.49
C LEU A 6 49.99 36.09 24.90
N SER A 7 48.85 36.77 25.02
CA SER A 7 47.55 36.13 25.27
C SER A 7 46.98 35.64 23.95
N LEU A 8 46.81 34.31 23.82
CA LEU A 8 46.19 33.69 22.65
C LEU A 8 44.66 33.68 22.84
N LEU A 9 43.95 34.53 22.11
CA LEU A 9 42.49 34.57 22.07
C LEU A 9 42.01 33.56 21.02
N ILE A 10 41.51 32.40 21.44
CA ILE A 10 40.90 31.41 20.55
C ILE A 10 39.44 31.82 20.31
N LEU A 11 39.17 32.39 19.13
CA LEU A 11 37.81 32.61 18.63
C LEU A 11 37.16 31.26 18.29
N PHE A 12 36.18 30.84 19.09
CA PHE A 12 35.22 29.80 18.71
C PHE A 12 34.25 30.38 17.67
N SER A 13 34.54 30.19 16.39
CA SER A 13 33.56 30.34 15.33
C SER A 13 32.67 29.09 15.30
N SER A 14 31.51 29.16 15.95
CA SER A 14 30.45 28.16 15.79
C SER A 14 29.88 28.28 14.37
N PHE A 15 30.44 27.51 13.44
CA PHE A 15 29.78 27.17 12.19
C PHE A 15 28.52 26.36 12.53
N THR A 16 27.35 26.96 12.40
CA THR A 16 26.11 26.19 12.27
C THR A 16 26.13 25.52 10.89
N ALA A 17 26.80 24.37 10.80
CA ALA A 17 26.46 23.41 9.76
C ALA A 17 24.98 23.09 9.97
N PHE A 18 24.13 23.48 9.03
CA PHE A 18 22.73 23.10 9.04
C PHE A 18 22.67 21.58 8.98
N GLY A 19 22.53 20.95 10.16
CA GLY A 19 22.53 19.50 10.31
C GLY A 19 21.28 18.90 9.67
N GLN A 20 21.38 17.64 9.28
CA GLN A 20 20.22 16.78 9.09
C GLN A 20 19.73 16.28 10.45
N ILE A 21 18.52 15.69 10.51
CA ILE A 21 18.12 14.91 11.68
C ILE A 21 19.21 13.87 11.98
N SER A 22 19.61 13.78 13.24
CA SER A 22 20.62 12.81 13.70
C SER A 22 19.97 11.44 13.81
N TYR A 23 20.29 10.55 12.86
CA TYR A 23 19.75 9.20 12.83
C TYR A 23 20.71 8.20 13.46
N GLU A 24 20.16 7.33 14.30
CA GLU A 24 20.84 6.16 14.82
C GLU A 24 21.16 5.16 13.70
N LYS A 25 22.20 4.35 13.92
CA LYS A 25 22.78 3.48 12.90
C LYS A 25 21.82 2.36 12.46
N ASP A 26 21.14 1.75 13.41
CA ASP A 26 20.27 0.58 13.22
C ASP A 26 19.19 0.55 14.31
N TYR A 27 18.17 -0.31 14.13
CA TYR A 27 17.04 -0.39 15.05
C TYR A 27 17.48 -0.80 16.45
N SER A 28 18.45 -1.71 16.58
CA SER A 28 18.97 -2.16 17.88
C SER A 28 19.58 -0.99 18.67
N THR A 29 20.45 -0.20 18.03
CA THR A 29 21.07 0.98 18.65
C THR A 29 20.02 2.03 19.01
N ALA A 30 19.04 2.26 18.14
CA ALA A 30 17.95 3.19 18.43
C ALA A 30 17.14 2.79 19.66
N LEU A 31 16.83 1.50 19.84
CA LEU A 31 16.14 1.01 21.02
C LEU A 31 16.95 1.15 22.30
N GLU A 32 18.27 0.91 22.24
CA GLU A 32 19.16 1.15 23.36
C GLU A 32 19.13 2.62 23.78
N GLN A 33 19.30 3.54 22.82
CA GLN A 33 19.30 4.98 23.10
C GLN A 33 17.95 5.47 23.65
N VAL A 34 16.83 4.98 23.13
CA VAL A 34 15.50 5.31 23.63
C VAL A 34 15.31 4.90 25.09
N ARG A 35 15.80 3.72 25.48
CA ARG A 35 15.73 3.24 26.87
C ARG A 35 16.66 4.04 27.79
N LEU A 36 17.88 4.33 27.34
CA LEU A 36 18.88 5.09 28.10
C LEU A 36 18.44 6.53 28.35
N ARG A 37 17.95 7.23 27.31
CA ARG A 37 17.57 8.65 27.40
C ARG A 37 16.12 8.88 27.81
N LYS A 38 15.31 7.82 27.85
CA LYS A 38 13.86 7.88 28.11
C LYS A 38 13.12 8.82 27.15
N THR A 39 13.54 8.79 25.89
CA THR A 39 13.05 9.66 24.81
C THR A 39 12.33 8.81 23.77
N PRO A 40 11.16 9.20 23.25
CA PRO A 40 10.43 8.42 22.25
C PRO A 40 11.23 8.23 20.94
N LEU A 41 10.92 7.16 20.22
CA LEU A 41 11.55 6.81 18.94
C LEU A 41 10.74 7.38 17.77
N PHE A 42 11.38 8.15 16.91
CA PHE A 42 10.90 8.51 15.58
C PHE A 42 11.56 7.62 14.52
N ILE A 43 10.77 6.93 13.71
CA ILE A 43 11.27 6.14 12.58
C ILE A 43 10.71 6.70 11.28
N TYR A 44 11.60 7.12 10.40
CA TYR A 44 11.28 7.52 9.04
C TYR A 44 11.54 6.38 8.06
N ILE A 45 10.46 5.76 7.57
CA ILE A 45 10.53 4.76 6.50
C ILE A 45 10.38 5.46 5.15
N THR A 46 11.44 5.43 4.34
CA THR A 46 11.44 6.13 3.05
C THR A 46 10.63 5.36 2.00
N PRO A 47 10.14 6.02 0.94
CA PRO A 47 9.57 5.33 -0.23
C PRO A 47 10.61 4.48 -0.97
N ASP A 48 10.14 3.62 -1.88
CA ASP A 48 11.00 2.87 -2.80
C ASP A 48 11.85 3.85 -3.64
N SER A 49 13.16 3.61 -3.72
CA SER A 49 14.10 4.44 -4.49
C SER A 49 13.83 4.42 -5.99
N LYS A 50 13.03 3.45 -6.48
CA LYS A 50 12.52 3.43 -7.86
C LYS A 50 11.53 4.56 -8.14
N ILE A 51 10.95 5.18 -7.11
CA ILE A 51 10.10 6.37 -7.25
C ILE A 51 11.03 7.59 -7.38
N PRO A 52 11.01 8.33 -8.52
CA PRO A 52 11.95 9.41 -8.76
C PRO A 52 11.95 10.46 -7.65
N ALA A 53 13.13 10.81 -7.12
CA ALA A 53 13.29 11.84 -6.08
C ALA A 53 12.78 13.23 -6.53
N ALA A 54 12.77 13.48 -7.85
CA ALA A 54 12.23 14.71 -8.44
C ALA A 54 10.70 14.87 -8.25
N SER A 55 9.98 13.81 -7.85
CA SER A 55 8.53 13.84 -7.72
C SER A 55 8.01 14.40 -6.38
N TYR A 56 8.86 14.69 -5.39
CA TYR A 56 8.40 15.27 -4.13
C TYR A 56 9.51 15.97 -3.31
N THR A 57 9.52 17.31 -3.28
CA THR A 57 10.34 18.08 -2.32
C THR A 57 9.79 17.86 -0.90
N SER A 58 10.66 17.53 0.06
CA SER A 58 10.29 17.27 1.46
C SER A 58 10.86 18.34 2.39
N GLY A 59 10.04 18.84 3.31
CA GLY A 59 10.41 19.79 4.36
C GLY A 59 11.00 19.14 5.62
N ILE A 60 11.20 17.82 5.65
CA ILE A 60 11.65 17.10 6.86
C ILE A 60 13.06 17.51 7.32
N ASN A 61 13.89 18.03 6.41
CA ASN A 61 15.25 18.49 6.71
C ASN A 61 15.33 20.03 6.80
N LEU A 62 14.20 20.73 6.93
CA LEU A 62 14.22 22.17 7.22
C LEU A 62 14.80 22.40 8.63
N PRO A 63 15.57 23.48 8.87
CA PRO A 63 16.31 23.67 10.11
C PRO A 63 15.44 23.56 11.37
N GLU A 64 14.26 24.16 11.36
CA GLU A 64 13.31 24.13 12.48
C GLU A 64 12.78 22.72 12.77
N VAL A 65 12.62 21.88 11.73
CA VAL A 65 12.22 20.48 11.89
C VAL A 65 13.38 19.68 12.46
N VAL A 66 14.59 19.88 11.95
CA VAL A 66 15.79 19.18 12.44
C VAL A 66 16.02 19.45 13.91
N THR A 67 16.00 20.72 14.33
CA THR A 67 16.16 21.10 15.73
C THR A 67 15.08 20.43 16.58
N PHE A 68 13.81 20.57 16.19
CA PHE A 68 12.70 20.00 16.95
C PHE A 68 12.82 18.48 17.11
N TYR A 69 13.17 17.75 16.03
CA TYR A 69 13.25 16.29 16.10
C TYR A 69 14.46 15.81 16.90
N ASN A 70 15.62 16.47 16.77
CA ASN A 70 16.81 16.13 17.56
C ASN A 70 16.61 16.40 19.07
N ASP A 71 15.84 17.43 19.43
CA ASP A 71 15.56 17.79 20.82
C ASP A 71 14.55 16.84 21.50
N ASN A 72 13.64 16.24 20.72
CA ASN A 72 12.47 15.54 21.26
C ASN A 72 12.44 14.03 20.99
N PHE A 73 13.23 13.53 20.04
CA PHE A 73 13.18 12.13 19.61
C PHE A 73 14.57 11.53 19.39
N ILE A 74 14.72 10.25 19.75
CA ILE A 74 15.74 9.42 19.09
C ILE A 74 15.21 9.12 17.69
N SER A 75 16.01 9.31 16.66
CA SER A 75 15.55 9.17 15.27
C SER A 75 16.23 8.00 14.57
N LEU A 76 15.48 7.27 13.75
CA LEU A 76 15.97 6.19 12.90
C LEU A 76 15.45 6.36 11.48
N ARG A 77 16.30 6.13 10.47
CA ARG A 77 15.90 6.16 9.07
C ARG A 77 16.02 4.77 8.46
N LEU A 78 14.92 4.29 7.90
CA LEU A 78 14.81 2.95 7.32
C LEU A 78 14.50 3.03 5.82
N PRO A 79 15.43 2.64 4.94
CA PRO A 79 15.14 2.52 3.51
C PRO A 79 14.13 1.40 3.23
N TYR A 80 13.14 1.65 2.35
CA TYR A 80 12.09 0.67 1.97
C TYR A 80 12.63 -0.75 1.70
N ALA A 81 13.74 -0.84 0.97
CA ALA A 81 14.27 -2.11 0.49
C ALA A 81 15.07 -2.93 1.52
N SER A 82 15.34 -2.39 2.72
CA SER A 82 16.17 -3.09 3.70
C SER A 82 15.42 -4.28 4.35
N PRO A 83 16.12 -5.38 4.72
CA PRO A 83 15.48 -6.50 5.42
C PRO A 83 14.84 -6.09 6.75
N GLU A 84 15.50 -5.21 7.50
CA GLU A 84 15.01 -4.66 8.78
C GLU A 84 13.70 -3.89 8.60
N THR A 85 13.58 -3.08 7.54
CA THR A 85 12.34 -2.36 7.20
C THR A 85 11.16 -3.32 7.02
N LYS A 86 11.38 -4.49 6.40
CA LYS A 86 10.31 -5.50 6.21
C LYS A 86 9.78 -6.01 7.55
N VAL A 87 10.67 -6.24 8.52
CA VAL A 87 10.29 -6.67 9.87
C VAL A 87 9.46 -5.59 10.56
N VAL A 88 9.91 -4.34 10.54
CA VAL A 88 9.19 -3.19 11.12
C VAL A 88 7.84 -2.99 10.44
N MET A 89 7.78 -3.05 9.10
CA MET A 89 6.54 -2.93 8.35
C MET A 89 5.54 -4.04 8.70
N SER A 90 6.00 -5.28 8.88
CA SER A 90 5.15 -6.38 9.31
C SER A 90 4.63 -6.19 10.73
N LYS A 91 5.53 -5.83 11.68
CA LYS A 91 5.21 -5.64 13.10
C LYS A 91 4.15 -4.55 13.29
N TYR A 92 4.28 -3.43 12.58
CA TYR A 92 3.39 -2.28 12.72
C TYR A 92 2.39 -2.12 11.58
N GLN A 93 2.20 -3.15 10.74
CA GLN A 93 1.23 -3.19 9.63
C GLN A 93 1.30 -1.95 8.72
N ILE A 94 2.50 -1.62 8.22
CA ILE A 94 2.76 -0.44 7.40
C ILE A 94 2.71 -0.82 5.92
N SER A 95 1.83 -0.18 5.18
CA SER A 95 1.64 -0.39 3.73
C SER A 95 1.65 0.90 2.90
N ARG A 96 1.82 2.06 3.55
CA ARG A 96 1.79 3.38 2.92
C ARG A 96 3.11 4.11 3.18
N PHE A 97 3.63 4.78 2.15
CA PHE A 97 4.95 5.44 2.19
C PHE A 97 4.88 6.88 1.65
N PRO A 98 5.74 7.80 2.13
CA PRO A 98 6.60 7.65 3.30
C PRO A 98 5.79 7.38 4.58
N CYS A 99 6.40 6.71 5.55
CA CYS A 99 5.80 6.47 6.86
C CYS A 99 6.64 7.13 7.96
N TYR A 100 5.98 7.91 8.80
CA TYR A 100 6.52 8.48 10.03
C TYR A 100 5.91 7.72 11.20
N LEU A 101 6.70 6.83 11.79
CA LEU A 101 6.28 5.94 12.86
C LEU A 101 6.86 6.45 14.18
N PHE A 102 6.02 6.56 15.21
CA PHE A 102 6.43 7.04 16.52
C PHE A 102 6.15 5.98 17.57
N LEU A 103 7.18 5.57 18.30
CA LEU A 103 7.11 4.53 19.33
C LEU A 103 7.53 5.08 20.70
N ASP A 104 6.94 4.54 21.76
CA ASP A 104 7.37 4.85 23.13
C ASP A 104 8.65 4.07 23.48
N THR A 105 9.10 4.22 24.73
CA THR A 105 10.33 3.57 25.22
C THR A 105 10.24 2.05 25.35
N ASN A 106 9.04 1.49 25.23
CA ASN A 106 8.74 0.06 25.26
C ASN A 106 8.35 -0.47 23.87
N GLU A 107 8.61 0.30 22.81
CA GLU A 107 8.27 -0.02 21.42
C GLU A 107 6.75 -0.06 21.13
N ASN A 108 5.93 0.49 22.02
CA ASN A 108 4.50 0.59 21.78
C ASN A 108 4.20 1.70 20.77
N LEU A 109 3.25 1.45 19.88
CA LEU A 109 2.89 2.40 18.85
C LEU A 109 2.17 3.61 19.45
N ILE A 110 2.81 4.79 19.36
CA ILE A 110 2.19 6.03 19.81
C ILE A 110 1.25 6.56 18.74
N PHE A 111 1.81 6.78 17.56
CA PHE A 111 1.16 7.41 16.42
C PHE A 111 1.89 7.02 15.13
N ARG A 112 1.19 7.10 14.01
CA ARG A 112 1.80 6.99 12.68
C ARG A 112 1.13 7.92 11.69
N ALA A 113 1.92 8.46 10.78
CA ALA A 113 1.46 9.34 9.73
C ALA A 113 2.07 8.98 8.38
N PHE A 114 1.41 9.43 7.33
CA PHE A 114 1.79 9.23 5.95
C PHE A 114 1.77 10.57 5.22
N ASN A 115 2.12 10.55 3.93
CA ASN A 115 2.22 11.69 3.02
C ASN A 115 3.53 12.46 3.14
N ASN A 116 3.85 13.26 2.13
CA ASN A 116 4.99 14.15 2.13
C ASN A 116 4.51 15.59 1.99
N ASN A 117 5.19 16.51 2.68
CA ASN A 117 4.95 17.94 2.54
C ASN A 117 6.29 18.68 2.42
N ARG A 118 6.30 19.80 1.68
CA ARG A 118 7.46 20.70 1.54
C ARG A 118 7.60 21.67 2.72
N GLU A 119 6.55 21.85 3.51
CA GLU A 119 6.48 22.82 4.59
C GLU A 119 6.84 22.18 5.94
N ALA A 120 7.59 22.90 6.77
CA ALA A 120 7.98 22.45 8.10
C ALA A 120 6.78 22.19 9.02
N LYS A 121 5.71 22.99 8.87
CA LYS A 121 4.51 22.92 9.72
C LYS A 121 3.96 21.51 9.85
N PHE A 122 3.88 20.77 8.74
CA PHE A 122 3.41 19.39 8.75
C PHE A 122 4.21 18.51 9.72
N TYR A 123 5.54 18.54 9.65
CA TYR A 123 6.40 17.70 10.49
C TYR A 123 6.41 18.15 11.95
N LEU A 124 6.36 19.46 12.20
CA LEU A 124 6.27 20.01 13.54
C LEU A 124 4.95 19.65 14.22
N ASP A 125 3.83 19.73 13.49
CA ASP A 125 2.51 19.34 14.01
C ASP A 125 2.47 17.85 14.34
N LEU A 126 3.08 16.98 13.51
CA LEU A 126 3.20 15.55 13.80
C LEU A 126 3.93 15.28 15.12
N GLY A 127 5.09 15.90 15.30
CA GLY A 127 5.89 15.69 16.50
C GLY A 127 5.20 16.25 17.76
N LYS A 128 4.57 17.42 17.67
CA LYS A 128 3.77 17.99 18.79
C LYS A 128 2.59 17.11 19.18
N GLU A 129 1.87 16.57 18.19
CA GLU A 129 0.78 15.61 18.43
C GLU A 129 1.28 14.37 19.18
N VAL A 130 2.45 13.85 18.82
CA VAL A 130 3.04 12.67 19.48
C VAL A 130 3.37 12.97 20.94
N LEU A 131 3.99 14.11 21.23
CA LEU A 131 4.30 14.53 22.60
C LEU A 131 3.02 14.73 23.42
N GLN A 132 2.01 15.40 22.86
CA GLN A 132 0.72 15.59 23.52
C GLN A 132 0.01 14.25 23.80
N ARG A 133 0.11 13.27 22.89
CA ARG A 133 -0.48 11.93 23.07
C ARG A 133 0.20 11.14 24.18
N LEU A 134 1.52 11.27 24.31
CA LEU A 134 2.28 10.67 25.41
C LEU A 134 1.85 11.26 26.75
N GLU A 135 1.81 12.58 26.85
CA GLU A 135 1.40 13.30 28.07
C GLU A 135 -0.03 12.92 28.49
N ASN A 136 -0.96 12.94 27.54
CA ASN A 136 -2.38 12.66 27.80
C ASN A 136 -2.72 11.16 27.84
N LYS A 137 -1.76 10.26 27.60
CA LYS A 137 -1.98 8.80 27.50
C LYS A 137 -3.06 8.44 26.47
N THR A 138 -3.07 9.14 25.34
CA THR A 138 -4.04 8.98 24.24
C THR A 138 -3.40 8.38 22.98
N SER A 139 -2.34 7.59 23.14
CA SER A 139 -1.69 6.95 22.01
C SER A 139 -2.49 5.76 21.45
N ILE A 140 -2.14 5.29 20.24
CA ILE A 140 -2.80 4.13 19.63
C ILE A 140 -2.78 2.94 20.59
N PHE A 141 -1.63 2.63 21.17
CA PHE A 141 -1.49 1.54 22.14
C PHE A 141 -2.39 1.74 23.38
N GLN A 142 -2.50 2.96 23.91
CA GLN A 142 -3.38 3.17 25.07
C GLN A 142 -4.85 3.00 24.74
N TYR A 143 -5.30 3.44 23.56
CA TYR A 143 -6.67 3.18 23.10
C TYR A 143 -6.92 1.67 22.89
N GLU A 144 -5.95 0.94 22.34
CA GLU A 144 -6.02 -0.53 22.20
C GLU A 144 -6.18 -1.21 23.57
N GLN A 145 -5.38 -0.82 24.56
CA GLN A 145 -5.48 -1.35 25.93
C GLN A 145 -6.81 -1.00 26.60
N GLN A 146 -7.29 0.25 26.46
CA GLN A 146 -8.58 0.66 27.02
C GLN A 146 -9.72 -0.15 26.41
N TYR A 147 -9.70 -0.37 25.09
CA TYR A 147 -10.70 -1.19 24.41
C TYR A 147 -10.64 -2.65 24.86
N ALA A 148 -9.44 -3.23 24.96
CA ALA A 148 -9.23 -4.59 25.45
C ALA A 148 -9.72 -4.79 26.91
N ASN A 149 -9.63 -3.74 27.73
CA ASN A 149 -10.14 -3.72 29.09
C ASN A 149 -11.65 -3.41 29.20
N GLY A 150 -12.37 -3.38 28.06
CA GLY A 150 -13.82 -3.25 28.03
C GLY A 150 -14.37 -1.83 27.92
N GLN A 151 -13.51 -0.81 27.73
CA GLN A 151 -14.00 0.54 27.46
C GLN A 151 -14.67 0.59 26.08
N GLN A 152 -15.99 0.81 26.05
CA GLN A 152 -16.79 0.75 24.82
C GLN A 152 -17.90 1.80 24.77
N ASN A 153 -17.83 2.85 25.60
CA ASN A 153 -18.82 3.92 25.52
C ASN A 153 -18.74 4.67 24.17
N LYS A 154 -19.83 5.35 23.83
CA LYS A 154 -20.03 6.01 22.53
C LYS A 154 -18.89 6.98 22.16
N ASN A 155 -18.49 7.87 23.06
CA ASN A 155 -17.45 8.87 22.78
C ASN A 155 -16.10 8.19 22.57
N PHE A 156 -15.75 7.24 23.44
CA PHE A 156 -14.51 6.48 23.31
C PHE A 156 -14.42 5.74 21.96
N LEU A 157 -15.48 5.03 21.55
CA LEU A 157 -15.47 4.32 20.26
C LEU A 157 -15.34 5.30 19.08
N LYS A 158 -16.00 6.45 19.13
CA LYS A 158 -15.89 7.48 18.09
C LYS A 158 -14.46 8.02 17.97
N ASP A 159 -13.86 8.38 19.09
CA ASP A 159 -12.49 8.90 19.15
C ASP A 159 -11.47 7.84 18.72
N TYR A 160 -11.68 6.58 19.14
CA TYR A 160 -10.80 5.48 18.76
C TYR A 160 -10.85 5.19 17.26
N ILE A 161 -12.05 5.13 16.67
CA ILE A 161 -12.22 4.95 15.22
C ILE A 161 -11.58 6.11 14.46
N ASN A 162 -11.78 7.36 14.91
CA ASN A 162 -11.16 8.53 14.29
C ASN A 162 -9.62 8.48 14.36
N LEU A 163 -9.05 8.08 15.49
CA LEU A 163 -7.62 7.89 15.64
C LEU A 163 -7.09 6.82 14.68
N ARG A 164 -7.75 5.66 14.63
CA ARG A 164 -7.39 4.56 13.72
C ARG A 164 -7.44 5.02 12.26
N ARG A 165 -8.49 5.74 11.85
CA ARG A 165 -8.60 6.30 10.50
C ARG A 165 -7.52 7.35 10.21
N LYS A 166 -7.29 8.30 11.12
CA LYS A 166 -6.24 9.35 11.02
C LYS A 166 -4.86 8.72 10.81
N THR A 167 -4.65 7.55 11.41
CA THR A 167 -3.38 6.80 11.38
C THR A 167 -3.40 5.68 10.32
N GLY A 168 -4.32 5.75 9.34
CA GLY A 168 -4.36 4.89 8.15
C GLY A 168 -4.88 3.47 8.38
N THR A 169 -5.42 3.17 9.56
CA THR A 169 -6.13 1.91 9.81
C THR A 169 -7.54 1.98 9.25
N THR A 170 -7.80 1.22 8.19
CA THR A 170 -9.07 1.22 7.45
C THR A 170 -10.09 0.21 7.98
N ASN A 171 -9.65 -0.89 8.59
CA ASN A 171 -10.56 -1.89 9.12
C ASN A 171 -11.09 -1.51 10.51
N ASN A 172 -12.21 -0.79 10.55
CA ASN A 172 -12.92 -0.45 11.80
C ASN A 172 -14.32 -1.09 11.88
N ALA A 173 -14.62 -2.08 11.03
CA ALA A 173 -15.95 -2.65 10.88
C ALA A 173 -16.54 -3.14 12.22
N THR A 174 -15.80 -3.94 12.99
CA THR A 174 -16.26 -4.43 14.29
C THR A 174 -16.50 -3.31 15.30
N LEU A 175 -15.68 -2.25 15.30
CA LEU A 175 -15.83 -1.11 16.20
C LEU A 175 -17.07 -0.28 15.81
N ILE A 176 -17.29 -0.03 14.52
CA ILE A 176 -18.43 0.76 14.08
C ILE A 176 -19.75 -0.01 14.27
N GLU A 177 -19.75 -1.34 14.13
CA GLU A 177 -20.88 -2.22 14.47
C GLU A 177 -21.25 -2.17 15.97
N GLN A 178 -20.29 -1.90 16.87
CA GLN A 178 -20.56 -1.67 18.29
C GLN A 178 -21.06 -0.25 18.52
N TYR A 179 -20.41 0.75 17.91
CA TYR A 179 -20.75 2.17 18.05
C TYR A 179 -22.21 2.46 17.69
N VAL A 180 -22.69 1.96 16.55
CA VAL A 180 -24.07 2.24 16.09
C VAL A 180 -25.14 1.65 17.01
N LYS A 181 -24.82 0.68 17.87
CA LYS A 181 -25.75 0.15 18.87
C LYS A 181 -26.01 1.13 20.02
N LEU A 182 -25.15 2.14 20.16
CA LEU A 182 -25.22 3.16 21.20
C LEU A 182 -25.88 4.46 20.71
N LEU A 183 -26.30 4.49 19.45
CA LEU A 183 -26.97 5.63 18.84
C LEU A 183 -28.49 5.49 18.94
N THR A 184 -29.16 6.63 19.07
CA THR A 184 -30.61 6.74 18.91
C THR A 184 -30.99 6.83 17.44
N ILE A 185 -32.25 6.52 17.10
CA ILE A 185 -32.71 6.50 15.71
C ILE A 185 -32.53 7.87 15.02
N GLY A 186 -32.82 8.97 15.73
CA GLY A 186 -32.71 10.32 15.18
C GLY A 186 -31.26 10.75 14.88
N GLU A 187 -30.25 10.09 15.44
CA GLU A 187 -28.85 10.42 15.15
C GLU A 187 -28.40 9.94 13.77
N PHE A 188 -29.13 9.01 13.16
CA PHE A 188 -28.88 8.59 11.77
C PHE A 188 -29.41 9.60 10.75
N ASP A 189 -30.23 10.58 11.15
CA ASP A 189 -30.68 11.70 10.31
C ASP A 189 -29.67 12.87 10.31
N ASN A 190 -28.37 12.57 10.50
CA ASN A 190 -27.28 13.53 10.48
C ASN A 190 -26.24 13.16 9.40
N PRO A 191 -26.00 14.02 8.38
CA PRO A 191 -25.00 13.78 7.35
C PRO A 191 -23.60 13.46 7.89
N ASP A 192 -23.15 14.13 8.95
CA ASP A 192 -21.82 13.91 9.53
C ASP A 192 -21.71 12.53 10.18
N GLU A 193 -22.79 12.06 10.80
CA GLU A 193 -22.84 10.73 11.42
C GLU A 193 -22.89 9.63 10.36
N ILE A 194 -23.68 9.81 9.30
CA ILE A 194 -23.70 8.93 8.14
C ILE A 194 -22.29 8.81 7.55
N LEU A 195 -21.64 9.94 7.28
CA LEU A 195 -20.28 9.95 6.72
C LEU A 195 -19.26 9.35 7.68
N PHE A 196 -19.38 9.58 8.99
CA PHE A 196 -18.50 8.94 9.97
C PHE A 196 -18.63 7.42 9.92
N ILE A 197 -19.85 6.89 9.91
CA ILE A 197 -20.12 5.46 9.82
C ILE A 197 -19.53 4.90 8.52
N LEU A 198 -19.87 5.48 7.37
CA LEU A 198 -19.39 4.98 6.07
C LEU A 198 -17.87 5.03 5.94
N ARG A 199 -17.24 6.14 6.36
CA ARG A 199 -15.77 6.28 6.33
C ARG A 199 -15.04 5.41 7.35
N ALA A 200 -15.74 4.84 8.34
CA ALA A 200 -15.18 3.82 9.22
C ALA A 200 -15.09 2.45 8.54
N GLY A 201 -15.78 2.25 7.41
CA GLY A 201 -15.73 1.02 6.65
C GLY A 201 -16.51 -0.12 7.31
N PRO A 202 -17.84 0.02 7.51
CA PRO A 202 -18.66 -1.03 8.10
C PRO A 202 -18.67 -2.28 7.22
N PHE A 203 -19.17 -3.39 7.77
CA PHE A 203 -19.49 -4.54 6.94
C PHE A 203 -20.60 -4.17 5.97
N VAL A 204 -20.42 -4.52 4.71
CA VAL A 204 -21.42 -4.37 3.65
C VAL A 204 -22.69 -5.10 4.06
N TYR A 205 -23.82 -4.39 4.03
CA TYR A 205 -25.12 -4.89 4.52
C TYR A 205 -25.12 -5.35 5.99
N GLY A 206 -24.11 -4.98 6.78
CA GLY A 206 -24.08 -5.13 8.24
C GLY A 206 -25.02 -4.14 8.93
N LYS A 207 -25.06 -4.17 10.27
CA LYS A 207 -25.97 -3.30 11.03
C LYS A 207 -25.56 -1.83 10.88
N ALA A 208 -24.27 -1.53 10.94
CA ALA A 208 -23.79 -0.16 10.80
C ALA A 208 -24.06 0.42 9.41
N TYR A 209 -23.84 -0.38 8.35
CA TYR A 209 -24.21 0.00 7.00
C TYR A 209 -25.72 0.23 6.89
N SER A 210 -26.54 -0.72 7.35
CA SER A 210 -27.99 -0.63 7.23
C SER A 210 -28.58 0.57 7.97
N LEU A 211 -28.04 0.90 9.15
CA LEU A 211 -28.46 2.07 9.92
C LEU A 211 -27.99 3.39 9.29
N ALA A 212 -26.81 3.45 8.68
CA ALA A 212 -26.38 4.64 7.93
C ALA A 212 -27.30 4.94 6.73
N PHE A 213 -27.98 3.92 6.20
CA PHE A 213 -28.96 4.05 5.11
C PHE A 213 -30.42 3.92 5.58
N SER A 214 -30.71 4.10 6.89
CA SER A 214 -32.09 4.07 7.40
C SER A 214 -32.96 5.15 6.76
N ASN A 215 -32.39 6.33 6.53
CA ASN A 215 -32.93 7.39 5.69
C ASN A 215 -32.22 7.39 4.33
N ASN A 216 -32.66 6.51 3.43
CA ASN A 216 -32.03 6.28 2.13
C ASN A 216 -31.83 7.55 1.30
N LYS A 217 -32.79 8.49 1.33
CA LYS A 217 -32.66 9.74 0.57
C LYS A 217 -31.50 10.58 1.10
N LEU A 218 -31.49 10.86 2.40
CA LEU A 218 -30.44 11.66 3.02
C LEU A 218 -29.07 11.00 2.87
N ALA A 219 -28.99 9.68 3.08
CA ALA A 219 -27.74 8.94 2.97
C ALA A 219 -27.18 8.96 1.53
N ASN A 220 -28.04 8.78 0.52
CA ASN A 220 -27.63 8.85 -0.88
C ASN A 220 -27.19 10.26 -1.27
N GLU A 221 -27.94 11.30 -0.91
CA GLU A 221 -27.55 12.70 -1.17
C GLU A 221 -26.22 13.03 -0.51
N THR A 222 -26.05 12.65 0.76
CA THR A 222 -24.82 12.86 1.54
C THR A 222 -23.62 12.14 0.92
N PHE A 223 -23.77 10.86 0.58
CA PHE A 223 -22.70 10.08 -0.04
C PHE A 223 -22.36 10.59 -1.44
N MET A 224 -23.37 10.95 -2.24
CA MET A 224 -23.18 11.41 -3.61
C MET A 224 -22.58 12.82 -3.69
N ALA A 225 -22.66 13.62 -2.63
CA ALA A 225 -21.99 14.91 -2.54
C ALA A 225 -20.45 14.80 -2.39
N LEU A 226 -19.92 13.63 -2.02
CA LEU A 226 -18.47 13.42 -1.89
C LEU A 226 -17.76 13.39 -3.25
N PRO A 227 -16.47 13.80 -3.32
CA PRO A 227 -15.64 13.58 -4.50
C PRO A 227 -15.64 12.11 -4.93
N ILE A 228 -15.63 11.87 -6.25
CA ILE A 228 -15.69 10.51 -6.82
C ILE A 228 -14.65 9.56 -6.20
N GLN A 229 -13.42 10.03 -6.00
CA GLN A 229 -12.35 9.22 -5.43
C GLN A 229 -12.64 8.80 -3.99
N GLU A 230 -13.20 9.69 -3.17
CA GLU A 230 -13.53 9.37 -1.78
C GLU A 230 -14.65 8.33 -1.70
N ARG A 231 -15.64 8.39 -2.60
CA ARG A 231 -16.69 7.36 -2.70
C ARG A 231 -16.11 6.00 -3.07
N ILE A 232 -15.18 5.96 -4.03
CA ILE A 232 -14.46 4.74 -4.42
C ILE A 232 -13.68 4.18 -3.23
N ASP A 233 -12.95 5.03 -2.50
CA ASP A 233 -12.15 4.62 -1.34
C ASP A 233 -13.04 4.03 -0.23
N ILE A 234 -14.17 4.67 0.09
CA ILE A 234 -15.14 4.17 1.07
C ILE A 234 -15.69 2.79 0.66
N ASN A 235 -16.13 2.65 -0.60
CA ASN A 235 -16.67 1.38 -1.12
C ASN A 235 -15.62 0.26 -1.11
N ASN A 236 -14.36 0.58 -1.44
CA ASN A 236 -13.25 -0.36 -1.41
C ASN A 236 -12.97 -0.82 0.02
N VAL A 237 -12.89 0.09 0.98
CA VAL A 237 -12.66 -0.24 2.39
C VAL A 237 -13.79 -1.11 2.96
N MET A 238 -15.06 -0.78 2.70
CA MET A 238 -16.19 -1.64 3.13
C MET A 238 -16.10 -3.04 2.51
N SER A 239 -15.78 -3.12 1.23
CA SER A 239 -15.63 -4.39 0.52
C SER A 239 -14.46 -5.22 1.09
N GLU A 240 -13.31 -4.61 1.33
CA GLU A 240 -12.14 -5.29 1.91
C GLU A 240 -12.41 -5.77 3.33
N ASN A 241 -12.99 -4.92 4.19
CA ASN A 241 -13.31 -5.29 5.57
C ASN A 241 -14.29 -6.47 5.61
N THR A 242 -15.30 -6.46 4.74
CA THR A 242 -16.29 -7.54 4.66
C THR A 242 -15.69 -8.83 4.13
N LEU A 243 -14.87 -8.77 3.08
CA LEU A 243 -14.20 -9.94 2.52
C LEU A 243 -13.20 -10.55 3.51
N ASN A 244 -12.41 -9.71 4.19
CA ASN A 244 -11.44 -10.17 5.19
C ASN A 244 -12.15 -10.88 6.35
N GLU A 245 -13.26 -10.34 6.84
CA GLU A 245 -14.06 -10.99 7.88
C GLU A 245 -14.69 -12.30 7.39
N ALA A 246 -15.19 -12.32 6.15
CA ALA A 246 -15.71 -13.54 5.53
C ALA A 246 -14.64 -14.63 5.46
N ILE A 247 -13.41 -14.28 5.04
CA ILE A 247 -12.26 -15.21 5.00
C ILE A 247 -11.90 -15.70 6.40
N LEU A 248 -11.75 -14.77 7.36
CA LEU A 248 -11.39 -15.09 8.74
C LEU A 248 -12.38 -16.08 9.36
N ARG A 249 -13.67 -15.91 9.11
CA ARG A 249 -14.74 -16.76 9.63
C ARG A 249 -15.14 -17.92 8.73
N ARG A 250 -14.56 -18.04 7.52
CA ARG A 250 -15.01 -18.95 6.45
C ARG A 250 -16.53 -18.83 6.19
N ASN A 251 -17.03 -17.60 6.17
CA ASN A 251 -18.46 -17.30 6.03
C ASN A 251 -18.82 -17.03 4.56
N LEU A 252 -19.36 -18.05 3.89
CA LEU A 252 -19.76 -17.97 2.49
C LEU A 252 -20.89 -16.95 2.24
N PRO A 253 -21.99 -16.89 3.03
CA PRO A 253 -23.00 -15.85 2.89
C PRO A 253 -22.42 -14.42 2.91
N MET A 254 -21.47 -14.14 3.81
CA MET A 254 -20.82 -12.84 3.88
C MET A 254 -19.92 -12.55 2.66
N ALA A 255 -19.25 -13.59 2.12
CA ALA A 255 -18.52 -13.47 0.85
C ALA A 255 -19.46 -13.16 -0.34
N GLN A 256 -20.64 -13.78 -0.37
CA GLN A 256 -21.66 -13.50 -1.37
C GLN A 256 -22.23 -12.07 -1.24
N GLN A 257 -22.42 -11.57 -0.01
CA GLN A 257 -22.85 -10.19 0.22
C GLN A 257 -21.87 -9.18 -0.38
N VAL A 258 -20.56 -9.32 -0.12
CA VAL A 258 -19.57 -8.41 -0.71
C VAL A 258 -19.41 -8.59 -2.22
N SER A 259 -19.56 -9.81 -2.75
CA SER A 259 -19.61 -10.08 -4.18
C SER A 259 -20.76 -9.33 -4.86
N ASN A 260 -21.97 -9.42 -4.31
CA ASN A 260 -23.16 -8.70 -4.82
C ASN A 260 -23.01 -7.18 -4.71
N PHE A 261 -22.49 -6.69 -3.59
CA PHE A 261 -22.21 -5.26 -3.44
C PHE A 261 -21.20 -4.76 -4.48
N SER A 262 -20.11 -5.51 -4.70
CA SER A 262 -19.09 -5.18 -5.70
C SER A 262 -19.67 -5.15 -7.12
N ARG A 263 -20.65 -6.01 -7.43
CA ARG A 263 -21.41 -5.92 -8.68
C ARG A 263 -22.18 -4.60 -8.79
N ASN A 264 -22.96 -4.28 -7.74
CA ASN A 264 -23.97 -3.23 -7.78
C ASN A 264 -23.40 -1.81 -7.73
N ILE A 265 -22.19 -1.62 -7.20
CA ILE A 265 -21.52 -0.31 -7.20
C ILE A 265 -20.90 0.05 -8.55
N ASN A 266 -20.83 -0.89 -9.50
CA ASN A 266 -20.30 -0.67 -10.84
C ASN A 266 -21.42 -0.31 -11.81
N THR A 267 -21.21 0.73 -12.61
CA THR A 267 -22.15 1.13 -13.67
C THR A 267 -22.02 0.26 -14.92
N ASP A 268 -20.83 -0.24 -15.21
CA ASP A 268 -20.59 -1.22 -16.28
C ASP A 268 -20.94 -2.63 -15.77
N TYR A 269 -21.93 -3.25 -16.39
CA TYR A 269 -22.39 -4.59 -16.00
C TYR A 269 -21.29 -5.65 -16.08
N ARG A 270 -20.47 -5.62 -17.14
CA ARG A 270 -19.41 -6.63 -17.35
C ARG A 270 -18.31 -6.47 -16.32
N GLU A 271 -17.94 -5.25 -15.99
CA GLU A 271 -16.98 -4.96 -14.92
C GLU A 271 -17.57 -5.30 -13.55
N GLY A 272 -18.87 -5.04 -13.32
CA GLY A 272 -19.58 -5.46 -12.11
C GLY A 272 -19.52 -6.97 -11.90
N GLU A 273 -19.83 -7.77 -12.94
CA GLU A 273 -19.70 -9.24 -12.87
C GLU A 273 -18.25 -9.69 -12.67
N ARG A 274 -17.30 -9.01 -13.30
CA ARG A 274 -15.87 -9.30 -13.12
C ARG A 274 -15.45 -9.06 -11.67
N GLN A 275 -15.79 -7.91 -11.09
CA GLN A 275 -15.47 -7.58 -9.70
C GLN A 275 -16.15 -8.54 -8.73
N SER A 276 -17.42 -8.87 -8.97
CA SER A 276 -18.18 -9.86 -8.19
C SER A 276 -17.49 -11.23 -8.18
N SER A 277 -17.17 -11.75 -9.37
CA SER A 277 -16.47 -13.03 -9.54
C SER A 277 -15.09 -13.01 -8.88
N TRP A 278 -14.37 -11.90 -8.98
CA TRP A 278 -13.08 -11.70 -8.34
C TRP A 278 -13.16 -11.80 -6.81
N LYS A 279 -14.17 -11.19 -6.16
CA LYS A 279 -14.35 -11.32 -4.70
C LYS A 279 -14.53 -12.78 -4.27
N MET A 280 -15.32 -13.55 -5.04
CA MET A 280 -15.50 -14.98 -4.78
C MET A 280 -14.22 -15.79 -4.98
N LEU A 281 -13.42 -15.47 -6.00
CA LEU A 281 -12.12 -16.12 -6.21
C LEU A 281 -11.15 -15.87 -5.07
N VAL A 282 -11.02 -14.62 -4.62
CA VAL A 282 -10.16 -14.26 -3.49
C VAL A 282 -10.61 -15.01 -2.23
N TYR A 283 -11.91 -15.08 -1.97
CA TYR A 283 -12.46 -15.85 -0.86
C TYR A 283 -12.06 -17.33 -0.93
N TYR A 284 -12.38 -18.03 -2.03
CA TYR A 284 -12.07 -19.46 -2.17
C TYR A 284 -10.57 -19.74 -2.10
N LYS A 285 -9.75 -18.88 -2.71
CA LYS A 285 -8.28 -18.97 -2.64
C LYS A 285 -7.80 -18.87 -1.19
N ALA A 286 -8.26 -17.87 -0.45
CA ALA A 286 -7.79 -17.59 0.89
C ALA A 286 -8.18 -18.68 1.90
N ILE A 287 -9.38 -19.27 1.78
CA ILE A 287 -9.82 -20.37 2.65
C ILE A 287 -9.36 -21.75 2.16
N ARG A 288 -8.63 -21.81 1.04
CA ARG A 288 -8.17 -23.04 0.36
C ARG A 288 -9.31 -23.99 -0.05
N ASP A 289 -10.45 -23.45 -0.46
CA ASP A 289 -11.53 -24.23 -1.09
C ASP A 289 -11.16 -24.49 -2.56
N THR A 290 -10.33 -25.51 -2.78
CA THR A 290 -9.76 -25.82 -4.09
C THR A 290 -10.82 -26.26 -5.10
N ALA A 291 -11.88 -26.93 -4.66
CA ALA A 291 -12.96 -27.39 -5.52
C ALA A 291 -13.69 -26.20 -6.17
N ASN A 292 -14.09 -25.21 -5.37
CA ASN A 292 -14.71 -24.01 -5.90
C ASN A 292 -13.69 -23.10 -6.58
N TYR A 293 -12.47 -23.00 -6.06
CA TYR A 293 -11.44 -22.16 -6.66
C TYR A 293 -11.14 -22.57 -8.10
N PHE A 294 -10.82 -23.84 -8.36
CA PHE A 294 -10.44 -24.28 -9.72
C PHE A 294 -11.55 -24.04 -10.73
N ARG A 295 -12.79 -24.41 -10.40
CA ARG A 295 -13.95 -24.19 -11.26
C ARG A 295 -14.16 -22.72 -11.60
N ASN A 296 -14.17 -21.86 -10.58
CA ASN A 296 -14.42 -20.43 -10.79
C ASN A 296 -13.24 -19.74 -11.49
N ALA A 297 -12.01 -20.12 -11.15
CA ALA A 297 -10.81 -19.54 -11.74
C ALA A 297 -10.72 -19.89 -13.23
N THR A 298 -11.12 -21.12 -13.61
CA THR A 298 -11.20 -21.48 -15.03
C THR A 298 -12.13 -20.56 -15.80
N ASN A 299 -13.37 -20.41 -15.34
CA ASN A 299 -14.35 -19.57 -16.02
C ASN A 299 -13.92 -18.10 -16.05
N TYR A 300 -13.37 -17.60 -14.95
CA TYR A 300 -12.94 -16.20 -14.84
C TYR A 300 -11.78 -15.88 -15.79
N ASN A 301 -10.72 -16.69 -15.78
CA ASN A 301 -9.55 -16.43 -16.63
C ASN A 301 -9.90 -16.54 -18.12
N ASP A 302 -10.74 -17.52 -18.47
CA ASP A 302 -11.17 -17.70 -19.86
C ASP A 302 -12.04 -16.55 -20.35
N ALA A 303 -12.96 -16.05 -19.52
CA ALA A 303 -13.90 -14.98 -19.89
C ALA A 303 -13.27 -13.57 -19.94
N TYR A 304 -12.27 -13.30 -19.10
CA TYR A 304 -11.76 -11.93 -18.90
C TYR A 304 -10.31 -11.71 -19.37
N PHE A 305 -9.48 -12.75 -19.42
CA PHE A 305 -8.07 -12.59 -19.78
C PHE A 305 -7.70 -13.31 -21.07
N MET A 306 -8.22 -14.52 -21.31
CA MET A 306 -7.92 -15.27 -22.55
C MET A 306 -8.53 -14.65 -23.80
N THR A 307 -9.56 -13.81 -23.67
CA THR A 307 -10.16 -13.06 -24.79
C THR A 307 -9.34 -11.85 -25.22
N VAL A 308 -8.37 -11.42 -24.41
CA VAL A 308 -7.52 -10.26 -24.74
C VAL A 308 -6.48 -10.69 -25.78
N SER A 309 -6.38 -9.95 -26.88
CA SER A 309 -5.44 -10.28 -27.95
C SER A 309 -3.99 -10.00 -27.55
N VAL A 310 -3.08 -10.86 -28.01
CA VAL A 310 -1.63 -10.70 -27.80
C VAL A 310 -1.14 -9.36 -28.36
N ASP A 311 -1.65 -8.95 -29.52
CA ASP A 311 -1.28 -7.69 -30.17
C ASP A 311 -1.71 -6.46 -29.36
N SER A 312 -2.90 -6.52 -28.74
CA SER A 312 -3.38 -5.44 -27.87
C SER A 312 -2.45 -5.26 -26.66
N VAL A 313 -2.07 -6.36 -26.01
CA VAL A 313 -1.14 -6.35 -24.87
C VAL A 313 0.22 -5.81 -25.28
N LYS A 314 0.80 -6.32 -26.38
CA LYS A 314 2.11 -5.87 -26.90
C LYS A 314 2.10 -4.39 -27.28
N LYS A 315 1.05 -3.92 -27.95
CA LYS A 315 0.88 -2.50 -28.32
C LYS A 315 0.83 -1.61 -27.08
N ALA A 316 0.01 -1.96 -26.10
CA ALA A 316 -0.11 -1.19 -24.86
C ALA A 316 1.18 -1.16 -24.05
N LYS A 317 1.95 -2.27 -24.03
CA LYS A 317 3.27 -2.30 -23.39
C LYS A 317 4.28 -1.41 -24.11
N ALA A 318 4.33 -1.45 -25.44
CA ALA A 318 5.19 -0.58 -26.23
C ALA A 318 4.85 0.91 -26.03
N GLU A 319 3.56 1.24 -25.93
CA GLU A 319 3.09 2.60 -25.64
C GLU A 319 3.48 3.06 -24.22
N ASN A 320 3.28 2.21 -23.21
CA ASN A 320 3.73 2.49 -21.84
C ASN A 320 5.25 2.73 -21.78
N GLN A 321 6.04 1.92 -22.50
CA GLN A 321 7.48 2.07 -22.54
C GLN A 321 7.88 3.42 -23.17
N LYS A 322 7.26 3.78 -24.31
CA LYS A 322 7.43 5.11 -24.92
C LYS A 322 7.07 6.24 -23.95
N ASN A 323 5.99 6.08 -23.20
CA ASN A 323 5.55 7.06 -22.20
C ASN A 323 6.54 7.19 -21.04
N ILE A 324 7.08 6.08 -20.54
CA ILE A 324 8.14 6.05 -19.52
C ILE A 324 9.42 6.72 -20.02
N ASP A 325 9.84 6.41 -21.24
CA ASP A 325 11.07 6.99 -21.81
C ASP A 325 10.90 8.49 -22.09
N MET A 326 9.70 8.92 -22.51
CA MET A 326 9.33 10.33 -22.57
C MET A 326 9.39 10.98 -21.18
N ILE A 327 8.86 10.34 -20.14
CA ILE A 327 8.94 10.86 -18.76
C ILE A 327 10.41 11.03 -18.33
N LYS A 328 11.26 10.02 -18.56
CA LYS A 328 12.70 10.07 -18.26
C LYS A 328 13.42 11.17 -19.03
N SER A 329 12.95 11.50 -20.23
CA SER A 329 13.55 12.56 -21.07
C SER A 329 13.23 13.98 -20.58
N PHE A 330 12.21 14.17 -19.74
CA PHE A 330 11.93 15.49 -19.16
C PHE A 330 13.04 15.88 -18.20
N LYS A 331 13.82 16.89 -18.60
CA LYS A 331 14.65 17.64 -17.66
C LYS A 331 13.74 18.57 -16.86
N SER A 332 13.89 18.60 -15.54
CA SER A 332 13.16 19.51 -14.65
C SER A 332 13.53 20.96 -14.97
N ALA A 333 12.82 21.58 -15.91
CA ALA A 333 13.00 23.00 -16.19
C ALA A 333 12.44 23.81 -15.01
N LYS A 334 13.24 24.73 -14.48
CA LYS A 334 12.73 25.72 -13.51
C LYS A 334 11.55 26.45 -14.18
N PRO A 335 10.38 26.54 -13.52
CA PRO A 335 9.24 27.25 -14.08
C PRO A 335 9.62 28.69 -14.43
N LYS A 336 9.24 29.16 -15.63
CA LYS A 336 9.46 30.57 -16.00
C LYS A 336 8.54 31.44 -15.15
N VAL A 337 9.13 32.31 -14.35
CA VAL A 337 8.40 33.34 -13.59
C VAL A 337 8.26 34.55 -14.49
N THR A 338 7.03 34.96 -14.75
CA THR A 338 6.71 36.20 -15.47
C THR A 338 6.00 37.15 -14.53
N ASN A 339 6.48 38.39 -14.47
CA ASN A 339 5.80 39.46 -13.75
C ASN A 339 4.69 39.99 -14.65
N VAL A 340 3.44 39.87 -14.23
CA VAL A 340 2.30 40.44 -14.95
C VAL A 340 1.72 41.57 -14.11
N THR A 341 1.71 42.78 -14.66
CA THR A 341 1.10 43.95 -14.04
C THR A 341 -0.39 43.97 -14.41
N PRO A 342 -1.32 43.87 -13.45
CA PRO A 342 -2.74 44.00 -13.74
C PRO A 342 -3.08 45.41 -14.26
N PRO A 343 -4.08 45.57 -15.15
CA PRO A 343 -4.46 46.87 -15.69
C PRO A 343 -4.97 47.87 -14.65
N THR A 344 -5.25 47.43 -13.42
CA THR A 344 -5.81 48.22 -12.32
C THR A 344 -4.77 48.80 -11.34
N GLY A 345 -3.48 48.82 -11.68
CA GLY A 345 -2.47 49.57 -10.92
C GLY A 345 -2.03 48.98 -9.56
N THR A 346 -2.37 47.72 -9.26
CA THR A 346 -1.83 47.02 -8.08
C THR A 346 -0.46 46.39 -8.36
N GLU A 347 0.33 46.16 -7.30
CA GLU A 347 1.68 45.57 -7.37
C GLU A 347 1.79 44.33 -8.30
N PRO A 348 2.93 44.17 -9.00
CA PRO A 348 3.11 43.09 -9.97
C PRO A 348 2.98 41.71 -9.30
N ARG A 349 2.06 40.87 -9.82
CA ARG A 349 1.94 39.48 -9.38
C ARG A 349 2.98 38.61 -10.08
N LYS A 350 3.74 37.83 -9.30
CA LYS A 350 4.61 36.77 -9.81
C LYS A 350 3.74 35.60 -10.26
N MET A 351 3.51 35.49 -11.57
CA MET A 351 2.85 34.32 -12.13
C MET A 351 3.87 33.27 -12.53
N THR A 352 3.61 32.03 -12.13
CA THR A 352 4.39 30.87 -12.56
C THR A 352 3.58 30.10 -13.59
N THR A 353 4.02 30.09 -14.85
CA THR A 353 3.37 29.30 -15.90
C THR A 353 3.94 27.89 -15.89
N VAL A 354 3.11 26.89 -15.59
CA VAL A 354 3.46 25.47 -15.67
C VAL A 354 2.77 24.88 -16.90
N ILE A 355 3.55 24.48 -17.91
CA ILE A 355 3.04 23.65 -19.00
C ILE A 355 3.00 22.22 -18.44
N SER A 356 1.79 21.73 -18.14
CA SER A 356 1.60 20.33 -17.75
C SER A 356 1.22 19.50 -18.97
N LYS A 357 1.93 18.40 -19.21
CA LYS A 357 1.55 17.38 -20.20
C LYS A 357 1.17 16.13 -19.42
N THR A 358 -0.10 15.77 -19.44
CA THR A 358 -0.59 14.53 -18.81
C THR A 358 -0.19 13.34 -19.68
N ILE A 359 0.42 12.33 -19.07
CA ILE A 359 0.83 11.09 -19.72
C ILE A 359 0.15 9.94 -19.00
N THR A 360 -0.61 9.14 -19.74
CA THR A 360 -1.30 7.97 -19.20
C THR A 360 -0.39 6.75 -19.32
N ILE A 361 -0.10 6.10 -18.20
CA ILE A 361 0.51 4.75 -18.18
C ILE A 361 -0.60 3.77 -17.84
N SER A 362 -0.94 2.89 -18.78
CA SER A 362 -1.95 1.86 -18.56
C SER A 362 -1.36 0.72 -17.74
N SER A 363 -1.78 0.55 -16.48
CA SER A 363 -1.34 -0.58 -15.64
C SER A 363 -1.83 -1.94 -16.18
N ASN A 364 -2.85 -1.96 -17.02
CA ASN A 364 -3.54 -3.19 -17.43
C ASN A 364 -2.75 -4.09 -18.40
N SER A 365 -1.77 -3.56 -19.14
CA SER A 365 -1.06 -4.34 -20.17
C SER A 365 -0.17 -5.44 -19.58
N ASN A 366 0.66 -5.13 -18.60
CA ASN A 366 1.47 -6.12 -17.89
C ASN A 366 0.62 -7.01 -16.97
N ASN A 367 -0.55 -6.53 -16.56
CA ASN A 367 -1.42 -7.24 -15.64
C ASN A 367 -2.03 -8.50 -16.28
N VAL A 368 -2.43 -8.48 -17.55
CA VAL A 368 -3.08 -9.66 -18.17
C VAL A 368 -2.16 -10.88 -18.17
N SER A 369 -0.93 -10.74 -18.68
CA SER A 369 0.06 -11.83 -18.68
C SER A 369 0.36 -12.32 -17.26
N ASN A 370 0.51 -11.38 -16.32
CA ASN A 370 0.78 -11.70 -14.92
C ASN A 370 -0.40 -12.41 -14.25
N PHE A 371 -1.64 -12.01 -14.51
CA PHE A 371 -2.84 -12.65 -14.00
C PHE A 371 -2.96 -14.09 -14.51
N LEU A 372 -2.79 -14.30 -15.81
CA LEU A 372 -2.81 -15.63 -16.41
C LEU A 372 -1.71 -16.54 -15.83
N ASN A 373 -0.50 -16.01 -15.68
CA ASN A 373 0.59 -16.77 -15.09
C ASN A 373 0.36 -17.07 -13.60
N THR A 374 -0.13 -16.10 -12.83
CA THR A 374 -0.45 -16.27 -11.41
C THR A 374 -1.53 -17.34 -11.23
N ALA A 375 -2.58 -17.33 -12.07
CA ALA A 375 -3.61 -18.35 -12.04
C ALA A 375 -3.06 -19.75 -12.37
N ALA A 376 -2.16 -19.84 -13.34
CA ALA A 376 -1.50 -21.09 -13.69
C ALA A 376 -0.60 -21.60 -12.54
N TRP A 377 0.15 -20.71 -11.90
CA TRP A 377 0.95 -21.01 -10.72
C TRP A 377 0.09 -21.47 -9.55
N ASP A 378 -1.03 -20.79 -9.27
CA ASP A 378 -1.95 -21.16 -8.18
C ASP A 378 -2.49 -22.59 -8.35
N PHE A 379 -2.74 -23.03 -9.59
CA PHE A 379 -3.17 -24.41 -9.86
C PHE A 379 -2.07 -25.41 -9.51
N TYR A 380 -0.82 -25.10 -9.87
CA TYR A 380 0.33 -25.86 -9.44
C TYR A 380 0.50 -25.83 -7.91
N GLU A 381 0.49 -24.67 -7.28
CA GLU A 381 0.69 -24.52 -5.83
C GLU A 381 -0.39 -25.28 -5.02
N PHE A 382 -1.65 -25.24 -5.47
CA PHE A 382 -2.75 -25.97 -4.82
C PHE A 382 -2.79 -27.47 -5.11
N GLY A 383 -1.78 -28.01 -5.78
CA GLY A 383 -1.60 -29.47 -5.83
C GLY A 383 -2.52 -30.20 -6.81
N THR A 384 -3.21 -29.53 -7.75
CA THR A 384 -4.15 -30.25 -8.64
C THR A 384 -3.42 -31.29 -9.49
N ARG A 385 -3.99 -32.49 -9.57
CA ARG A 385 -3.58 -33.58 -10.47
C ARG A 385 -4.64 -33.85 -11.55
N ASN A 386 -5.69 -33.04 -11.60
CA ASN A 386 -6.74 -33.19 -12.61
C ASN A 386 -6.20 -32.69 -13.96
N ASN A 387 -6.19 -33.58 -14.96
CA ASN A 387 -5.65 -33.27 -16.28
C ASN A 387 -6.34 -32.08 -16.95
N ASN A 388 -7.65 -31.90 -16.79
CA ASN A 388 -8.36 -30.77 -17.39
C ASN A 388 -7.89 -29.43 -16.79
N TYR A 389 -7.69 -29.39 -15.47
CA TYR A 389 -7.18 -28.18 -14.80
C TYR A 389 -5.70 -27.93 -15.13
N LEU A 390 -4.88 -28.98 -15.23
CA LEU A 390 -3.49 -28.84 -15.67
C LEU A 390 -3.41 -28.35 -17.12
N SER A 391 -4.27 -28.82 -18.02
CA SER A 391 -4.35 -28.32 -19.40
C SER A 391 -4.77 -26.85 -19.45
N LYS A 392 -5.68 -26.41 -18.57
CA LYS A 392 -6.05 -24.98 -18.47
C LYS A 392 -4.87 -24.14 -17.96
N ALA A 393 -4.21 -24.55 -16.88
CA ALA A 393 -3.03 -23.87 -16.36
C ALA A 393 -1.91 -23.79 -17.40
N LEU A 394 -1.67 -24.88 -18.13
CA LEU A 394 -0.72 -24.94 -19.25
C LEU A 394 -1.04 -23.90 -20.32
N LEU A 395 -2.31 -23.82 -20.74
CA LEU A 395 -2.76 -22.86 -21.75
C LEU A 395 -2.55 -21.41 -21.30
N TRP A 396 -2.92 -21.09 -20.06
CA TRP A 396 -2.74 -19.74 -19.50
C TRP A 396 -1.27 -19.36 -19.38
N SER A 397 -0.41 -20.29 -18.95
CA SER A 397 1.04 -20.07 -18.86
C SER A 397 1.69 -19.90 -20.24
N LYS A 398 1.26 -20.66 -21.25
CA LYS A 398 1.71 -20.42 -22.64
C LYS A 398 1.27 -19.05 -23.15
N ARG A 399 0.01 -18.67 -22.89
CA ARG A 399 -0.52 -17.36 -23.30
C ARG A 399 0.20 -16.20 -22.61
N SER A 400 0.56 -16.32 -21.32
CA SER A 400 1.34 -15.29 -20.64
C SER A 400 2.72 -15.10 -21.28
N ILE A 401 3.39 -16.18 -21.71
CA ILE A 401 4.67 -16.14 -22.42
C ILE A 401 4.53 -15.51 -23.82
N GLU A 402 3.47 -15.87 -24.57
CA GLU A 402 3.18 -15.28 -25.89
C GLU A 402 3.02 -13.76 -25.81
N MET A 403 2.40 -13.28 -24.74
CA MET A 403 2.17 -11.87 -24.46
C MET A 403 3.44 -11.18 -23.94
N ASP A 404 4.13 -11.79 -22.98
CA ASP A 404 5.32 -11.22 -22.33
C ASP A 404 6.30 -12.31 -21.84
N PRO A 405 7.36 -12.63 -22.60
CA PRO A 405 8.24 -13.77 -22.31
C PRO A 405 9.28 -13.43 -21.23
N ILE A 406 8.85 -13.39 -19.96
CA ILE A 406 9.73 -13.13 -18.81
C ILE A 406 10.11 -14.44 -18.08
N PRO A 407 11.24 -14.48 -17.33
CA PRO A 407 11.72 -15.71 -16.70
C PRO A 407 10.69 -16.44 -15.84
N ALA A 408 9.95 -15.71 -14.99
CA ALA A 408 8.98 -16.28 -14.07
C ALA A 408 7.87 -17.09 -14.77
N TYR A 409 7.52 -16.76 -16.02
CA TYR A 409 6.46 -17.46 -16.74
C TYR A 409 6.95 -18.79 -17.31
N TYR A 410 8.21 -18.85 -17.76
CA TYR A 410 8.85 -20.10 -18.16
C TYR A 410 9.05 -21.04 -16.97
N ASP A 411 9.37 -20.49 -15.81
CA ASP A 411 9.45 -21.26 -14.56
C ASP A 411 8.10 -21.88 -14.18
N THR A 412 7.02 -21.09 -14.24
CA THR A 412 5.65 -21.60 -14.02
C THR A 412 5.30 -22.70 -15.02
N LEU A 413 5.62 -22.51 -16.31
CA LEU A 413 5.38 -23.49 -17.35
C LEU A 413 6.13 -24.81 -17.10
N ALA A 414 7.39 -24.72 -16.65
CA ALA A 414 8.20 -25.88 -16.32
C ALA A 414 7.59 -26.72 -15.19
N HIS A 415 7.13 -26.08 -14.11
CA HIS A 415 6.47 -26.74 -12.99
C HIS A 415 5.17 -27.45 -13.39
N ILE A 416 4.39 -26.83 -14.29
CA ILE A 416 3.17 -27.45 -14.83
C ILE A 416 3.51 -28.68 -15.67
N PHE A 417 4.49 -28.57 -16.60
CA PHE A 417 4.94 -29.71 -17.39
C PHE A 417 5.46 -30.86 -16.53
N TYR A 418 6.24 -30.53 -15.50
CA TYR A 418 6.75 -31.52 -14.55
C TYR A 418 5.60 -32.28 -13.89
N ARG A 419 4.57 -31.56 -13.41
CA ARG A 419 3.40 -32.18 -12.80
C ARG A 419 2.58 -33.04 -13.74
N MET A 420 2.56 -32.70 -15.04
CA MET A 420 1.93 -33.51 -16.08
C MET A 420 2.76 -34.74 -16.48
N GLY A 421 3.96 -34.91 -15.94
CA GLY A 421 4.89 -35.99 -16.31
C GLY A 421 5.67 -35.73 -17.61
N LEU A 422 5.59 -34.51 -18.14
CA LEU A 422 6.29 -34.08 -19.37
C LEU A 422 7.68 -33.54 -19.01
N TYR A 423 8.55 -34.43 -18.53
CA TYR A 423 9.83 -34.05 -17.91
C TYR A 423 10.79 -33.33 -18.86
N ASP A 424 10.87 -33.74 -20.13
CA ASP A 424 11.76 -33.07 -21.10
C ASP A 424 11.35 -31.62 -21.35
N GLU A 425 10.04 -31.38 -21.47
CA GLU A 425 9.47 -30.04 -21.59
C GLU A 425 9.67 -29.21 -20.33
N ALA A 426 9.56 -29.82 -19.15
CA ALA A 426 9.85 -29.16 -17.88
C ALA A 426 11.31 -28.67 -17.84
N LEU A 427 12.27 -29.56 -18.16
CA LEU A 427 13.69 -29.23 -18.17
C LEU A 427 14.03 -28.16 -19.23
N LEU A 428 13.39 -28.19 -20.40
CA LEU A 428 13.55 -27.19 -21.44
C LEU A 428 13.14 -25.80 -20.95
N ASN A 429 11.95 -25.69 -20.37
CA ASN A 429 11.39 -24.42 -19.92
C ASN A 429 12.13 -23.88 -18.68
N GLN A 430 12.55 -24.74 -17.75
CA GLN A 430 13.33 -24.30 -16.60
C GLN A 430 14.69 -23.75 -17.01
N LYS A 431 15.37 -24.41 -17.96
CA LYS A 431 16.62 -23.88 -18.56
C LYS A 431 16.39 -22.54 -19.24
N LYS A 432 15.25 -22.35 -19.91
CA LYS A 432 14.92 -21.07 -20.54
C LYS A 432 14.71 -19.95 -19.52
N SER A 433 14.04 -20.24 -18.40
CA SER A 433 13.90 -19.30 -17.27
C SER A 433 15.26 -18.85 -16.73
N ILE A 434 16.19 -19.80 -16.55
CA ILE A 434 17.57 -19.52 -16.09
C ILE A 434 18.31 -18.64 -17.11
N GLU A 435 18.30 -19.00 -18.39
CA GLU A 435 18.95 -18.25 -19.47
C GLU A 435 18.48 -16.79 -19.51
N LEU A 436 17.18 -16.55 -19.38
CA LEU A 436 16.61 -15.20 -19.38
C LEU A 436 16.95 -14.44 -18.09
N SER A 437 17.02 -15.13 -16.94
CA SER A 437 17.37 -14.53 -15.65
C SER A 437 18.84 -14.13 -15.57
N GLU A 438 19.75 -14.92 -16.15
CA GLU A 438 21.19 -14.64 -16.16
C GLU A 438 21.53 -13.38 -16.98
N LYS A 439 20.69 -13.01 -17.94
CA LYS A 439 20.81 -11.76 -18.71
C LYS A 439 20.39 -10.52 -17.90
N GLN A 440 19.83 -10.68 -16.70
CA GLN A 440 19.31 -9.59 -15.88
C GLN A 440 20.08 -9.49 -14.55
N PRO A 441 20.95 -8.48 -14.36
CA PRO A 441 21.75 -8.33 -13.13
C PRO A 441 20.92 -8.30 -11.84
N THR A 442 19.68 -7.80 -11.93
CA THR A 442 18.73 -7.71 -10.80
C THR A 442 18.17 -9.05 -10.33
N LEU A 443 18.33 -10.13 -11.10
CA LEU A 443 17.76 -11.45 -10.81
C LEU A 443 18.79 -12.49 -10.32
N LYS A 444 20.00 -12.05 -9.98
CA LYS A 444 21.10 -12.95 -9.59
C LYS A 444 20.73 -13.91 -8.45
N SER A 445 19.96 -13.46 -7.45
CA SER A 445 19.47 -14.31 -6.35
C SER A 445 18.44 -15.35 -6.81
N SER A 446 17.55 -14.98 -7.75
CA SER A 446 16.57 -15.91 -8.32
C SER A 446 17.22 -17.02 -9.15
N VAL A 447 18.33 -16.75 -9.83
CA VAL A 447 19.07 -17.77 -10.64
C VAL A 447 19.50 -18.97 -9.80
N ALA A 448 19.92 -18.75 -8.55
CA ALA A 448 20.35 -19.84 -7.66
C ALA A 448 19.17 -20.78 -7.33
N ASN A 449 18.00 -20.22 -7.02
CA ASN A 449 16.79 -20.99 -6.76
C ASN A 449 16.33 -21.77 -7.99
N LEU A 450 16.30 -21.13 -9.17
CA LEU A 450 15.90 -21.77 -10.43
C LEU A 450 16.83 -22.95 -10.79
N LYS A 451 18.14 -22.83 -10.51
CA LYS A 451 19.12 -23.92 -10.69
C LYS A 451 18.88 -25.07 -9.71
N SER A 452 18.51 -24.77 -8.47
CA SER A 452 18.13 -25.79 -7.48
C SER A 452 16.88 -26.56 -7.93
N GLU A 453 15.84 -25.86 -8.39
CA GLU A 453 14.62 -26.48 -8.91
C GLU A 453 14.89 -27.31 -10.17
N LEU A 454 15.76 -26.84 -11.07
CA LEU A 454 16.19 -27.63 -12.23
C LEU A 454 16.84 -28.96 -11.82
N ASN A 455 17.64 -28.98 -10.76
CA ASN A 455 18.25 -30.23 -10.27
C ASN A 455 17.20 -31.16 -9.68
N LYS A 456 16.25 -30.64 -8.89
CA LYS A 456 15.11 -31.43 -8.40
C LYS A 456 14.27 -32.02 -9.54
N MET A 457 14.04 -31.25 -10.61
CA MET A 457 13.34 -31.75 -11.80
C MET A 457 14.10 -32.91 -12.46
N LYS A 458 15.44 -32.85 -12.57
CA LYS A 458 16.26 -33.95 -13.11
C LYS A 458 16.23 -35.19 -12.25
N GLU A 459 16.29 -35.01 -10.93
CA GLU A 459 16.24 -36.09 -9.93
C GLU A 459 14.82 -36.64 -9.74
N ARG A 460 13.82 -35.97 -10.31
CA ARG A 460 12.39 -36.24 -10.15
C ARG A 460 11.93 -36.15 -8.69
N THR A 461 12.41 -35.12 -7.99
CA THR A 461 12.14 -34.86 -6.56
C THR A 461 11.42 -33.53 -6.31
N LEU A 462 10.84 -32.93 -7.36
CA LEU A 462 10.18 -31.62 -7.28
C LEU A 462 8.82 -31.68 -6.60
#